data_AF-A0A2Z6SG20-F1
#
_entry.id   AF-A0A2Z6SG20-F1
#
_cell.length_a   1.000
_cell.length_b   1.000
_cell.length_c   1.000
_cell.angle_alpha   90.00
_cell.angle_beta   90.00
_cell.angle_gamma   90.00
#
_symmetry.space_group_name_H-M   'P 1'
#
loop_
_entity.id
_entity.type
_entity.pdbx_description
1 polymer ?
#
loop_
_entity_poly.entity_id
_entity_poly.type
_entity_poly.pdbx_seq_one_letter_code
_entity_poly.pdbx_strand_id
1 'polypeptide(L)'
;MFSTLVLFFKTCDNLFNSGNQQERLVDNSNFNSEIQSEAKKYFLGGFAEGEGSVSASVKVNSDFRFGVNVQPEFGVTQHQNGKHILAEFKHLFDGKGNLHLKPGSQDVWEYKLSGLTNLIDHVVPFYLKYVIPFSGKVKEFNIFLEILERKQRKEHFTQEGLIEMVKLVYTLNEEGKGKTRKRTLEEVLAIIRDKDAYFANPNN
;
A
#
# COMPACT_ATOMS: atom_id res chain seq x y z
N MET A 1 1.51 25.52 -0.55
CA MET A 1 0.68 24.30 -0.46
C MET A 1 1.44 23.27 0.35
N PHE A 2 1.17 23.19 1.65
CA PHE A 2 1.79 22.19 2.52
C PHE A 2 1.16 20.81 2.24
N SER A 3 2.02 19.79 2.07
CA SER A 3 1.62 18.42 1.78
C SER A 3 0.67 17.87 2.85
N THR A 4 -0.49 17.36 2.43
CA THR A 4 -1.50 16.71 3.27
C THR A 4 -0.92 15.59 4.15
N LEU A 5 0.20 14.99 3.74
CA LEU A 5 0.91 13.96 4.52
C LEU A 5 1.65 14.54 5.75
N VAL A 6 2.26 15.73 5.62
CA VAL A 6 3.02 16.36 6.72
C VAL A 6 2.08 16.85 7.83
N LEU A 7 0.86 17.29 7.49
CA LEU A 7 -0.16 17.60 8.49
C LEU A 7 -0.66 16.35 9.23
N PHE A 8 -0.68 15.19 8.55
CA PHE A 8 -1.09 13.92 9.13
C PHE A 8 -0.08 13.43 10.19
N PHE A 9 1.23 13.53 9.91
CA PHE A 9 2.25 13.19 10.91
C PHE A 9 2.22 14.10 12.14
N LYS A 10 1.92 15.40 11.98
CA LYS A 10 1.82 16.36 13.10
C LYS A 10 0.56 16.18 13.98
N THR A 11 -0.48 15.52 13.47
CA THR A 11 -1.71 15.28 14.23
C THR A 11 -1.66 13.99 15.04
N CYS A 12 -0.79 13.04 14.70
CA CYS A 12 -0.59 11.80 15.47
C CYS A 12 -0.02 12.05 16.87
N ASP A 13 0.80 13.08 17.07
CA ASP A 13 1.36 13.43 18.40
C ASP A 13 0.30 14.03 19.35
N ASN A 14 -0.82 14.53 18.82
CA ASN A 14 -1.87 15.21 19.61
C ASN A 14 -3.10 14.33 19.92
N LEU A 15 -3.19 13.10 19.37
CA LEU A 15 -4.34 12.20 19.59
C LEU A 15 -4.31 11.46 20.95
N PHE A 16 -3.22 11.59 21.71
CA PHE A 16 -3.07 10.93 23.02
C PHE A 16 -3.55 11.75 24.23
N ASN A 17 -4.14 12.93 24.03
CA ASN A 17 -4.54 13.74 25.18
C ASN A 17 -5.85 14.52 24.96
N SER A 18 -7.00 13.91 25.23
CA SER A 18 -8.15 14.58 25.88
C SER A 18 -9.23 13.58 26.26
N GLY A 19 -9.50 13.49 27.57
CA GLY A 19 -10.68 12.83 28.11
C GLY A 19 -11.92 13.73 28.03
N ASN A 20 -13.09 13.09 27.93
CA ASN A 20 -14.26 13.30 28.79
C ASN A 20 -15.45 12.52 28.20
N GLN A 21 -15.96 11.56 28.97
CA GLN A 21 -17.18 10.81 28.64
C GLN A 21 -18.37 11.50 29.31
N GLN A 22 -19.31 12.00 28.52
CA GLN A 22 -20.64 12.33 28.98
C GLN A 22 -21.64 11.55 28.13
N GLU A 23 -22.23 10.51 28.72
CA GLU A 23 -23.20 9.64 28.06
C GLU A 23 -24.49 10.42 27.76
N ARG A 24 -24.84 10.53 26.48
CA ARG A 24 -26.21 10.78 26.04
C ARG A 24 -26.76 9.45 25.54
N LEU A 25 -27.97 9.11 25.97
CA LEU A 25 -28.70 7.92 25.49
C LEU A 25 -28.99 8.10 24.00
N VAL A 26 -28.34 7.30 23.15
CA VAL A 26 -28.51 7.29 21.68
C VAL A 26 -29.38 6.09 21.28
N ASP A 27 -30.26 6.32 20.32
CA ASP A 27 -31.20 5.36 19.74
C ASP A 27 -30.51 4.05 19.26
N ASN A 28 -30.99 2.90 19.76
CA ASN A 28 -30.31 1.59 19.69
C ASN A 28 -30.26 0.96 18.28
N SER A 29 -31.00 1.50 17.30
CA SER A 29 -30.97 1.00 15.91
C SER A 29 -29.75 1.49 15.12
N ASN A 30 -29.27 2.71 15.39
CA ASN A 30 -28.08 3.28 14.72
C ASN A 30 -26.77 2.91 15.43
N PHE A 31 -26.83 2.68 16.75
CA PHE A 31 -25.68 2.26 17.55
C PHE A 31 -25.12 0.90 17.08
N ASN A 32 -26.00 -0.02 16.69
CA ASN A 32 -25.60 -1.30 16.13
C ASN A 32 -24.92 -1.15 14.76
N SER A 33 -25.33 -0.24 13.87
CA SER A 33 -24.63 -0.08 12.58
C SER A 33 -23.25 0.57 12.70
N GLU A 34 -23.08 1.53 13.61
CA GLU A 34 -21.81 2.24 13.79
C GLU A 34 -20.79 1.39 14.56
N ILE A 35 -21.20 0.71 15.64
CA ILE A 35 -20.32 -0.22 16.38
C ILE A 35 -19.94 -1.41 15.53
N GLN A 36 -20.86 -1.94 14.73
CA GLN A 36 -20.54 -2.99 13.76
C GLN A 36 -19.57 -2.47 12.69
N SER A 37 -19.56 -1.18 12.36
CA SER A 37 -18.61 -0.61 11.39
C SER A 37 -17.19 -0.45 11.94
N GLU A 38 -17.01 0.09 13.16
CA GLU A 38 -15.67 0.26 13.74
C GLU A 38 -15.08 -1.09 14.17
N ALA A 39 -15.86 -1.96 14.80
CA ALA A 39 -15.40 -3.31 15.15
C ALA A 39 -14.98 -4.09 13.89
N LYS A 40 -15.74 -3.97 12.80
CA LYS A 40 -15.39 -4.56 11.51
C LYS A 40 -14.10 -3.97 10.93
N LYS A 41 -13.83 -2.67 11.07
CA LYS A 41 -12.54 -2.08 10.66
C LYS A 41 -11.37 -2.60 11.48
N TYR A 42 -11.54 -2.78 12.79
CA TYR A 42 -10.53 -3.44 13.63
C TYR A 42 -10.31 -4.90 13.22
N PHE A 43 -11.37 -5.65 12.93
CA PHE A 43 -11.27 -7.01 12.39
C PHE A 43 -10.51 -7.02 11.07
N LEU A 44 -10.87 -6.16 10.10
CA LEU A 44 -10.17 -6.05 8.83
C LEU A 44 -8.72 -5.57 9.02
N GLY A 45 -8.45 -4.74 10.02
CA GLY A 45 -7.12 -4.29 10.40
C GLY A 45 -6.23 -5.46 10.86
N GLY A 46 -6.75 -6.28 11.78
CA GLY A 46 -6.08 -7.51 12.21
C GLY A 46 -5.93 -8.52 11.06
N PHE A 47 -6.92 -8.62 10.18
CA PHE A 47 -6.83 -9.46 9.00
C PHE A 47 -5.74 -8.96 8.02
N ALA A 48 -5.63 -7.64 7.82
CA ALA A 48 -4.58 -7.04 7.00
C ALA A 48 -3.19 -7.20 7.65
N GLU A 49 -3.09 -7.22 8.98
CA GLU A 49 -1.85 -7.56 9.67
C GLU A 49 -1.40 -8.99 9.37
N GLY A 50 -2.33 -9.95 9.35
CA GLY A 50 -2.03 -11.35 9.02
C GLY A 50 -1.79 -11.59 7.52
N GLU A 51 -2.79 -11.28 6.69
CA GLU A 51 -2.89 -11.68 5.27
C GLU A 51 -2.67 -10.52 4.28
N GLY A 52 -2.61 -9.28 4.79
CA GLY A 52 -2.42 -8.09 3.97
C GLY A 52 -0.95 -7.77 3.71
N SER A 53 -0.70 -7.12 2.58
CA SER A 53 0.62 -6.62 2.20
C SER A 53 0.52 -5.26 1.52
N VAL A 54 1.36 -4.32 1.97
CA VAL A 54 1.77 -3.18 1.15
C VAL A 54 3.02 -3.57 0.37
N SER A 55 3.04 -3.24 -0.92
CA SER A 55 4.16 -3.56 -1.80
C SER A 55 4.35 -2.47 -2.84
N ALA A 56 5.53 -2.43 -3.44
CA ALA A 56 5.77 -1.67 -4.64
C ALA A 56 6.44 -2.56 -5.68
N SER A 57 5.94 -2.56 -6.90
CA SER A 57 6.54 -3.30 -8.02
C SER A 57 7.40 -2.39 -8.87
N VAL A 58 8.48 -2.95 -9.43
CA VAL A 58 9.32 -2.28 -10.42
C VAL A 58 8.98 -2.87 -11.78
N LYS A 59 8.35 -2.07 -12.64
CA LYS A 59 8.03 -2.46 -14.02
C LYS A 59 9.05 -1.88 -14.97
N VAL A 60 9.50 -2.70 -15.91
CA VAL A 60 10.46 -2.33 -16.97
C VAL A 60 9.72 -2.30 -18.30
N ASN A 61 9.81 -1.20 -19.03
CA ASN A 61 9.22 -1.01 -20.35
C ASN A 61 9.86 0.22 -21.05
N SER A 62 10.09 0.12 -22.36
CA SER A 62 10.69 1.17 -23.20
C SER A 62 9.93 2.51 -23.18
N ASP A 63 8.62 2.44 -23.01
CA ASP A 63 7.72 3.59 -23.05
C ASP A 63 7.82 4.43 -21.77
N PHE A 64 8.41 3.88 -20.70
CA PHE A 64 8.70 4.65 -19.50
C PHE A 64 9.88 5.59 -19.73
N ARG A 65 9.80 6.78 -19.13
CA ARG A 65 10.79 7.86 -19.30
C ARG A 65 12.22 7.37 -19.17
N PHE A 66 12.50 6.58 -18.13
CA PHE A 66 13.80 5.98 -17.84
C PHE A 66 13.77 4.45 -17.91
N GLY A 67 12.90 3.87 -18.74
CA GLY A 67 12.74 2.42 -18.88
C GLY A 67 12.09 1.71 -17.69
N VAL A 68 11.86 2.42 -16.57
CA VAL A 68 11.37 1.87 -15.29
C VAL A 68 10.23 2.70 -14.70
N ASN A 69 9.28 2.01 -14.05
CA ASN A 69 8.20 2.63 -13.28
C ASN A 69 7.96 1.88 -11.96
N VAL A 70 7.90 2.63 -10.85
CA VAL A 70 7.55 2.11 -9.51
C VAL A 70 6.04 2.17 -9.31
N GLN A 71 5.42 1.03 -9.02
CA GLN A 71 3.96 0.91 -8.84
C GLN A 71 3.64 0.38 -7.44
N PRO A 72 3.33 1.28 -6.48
CA PRO A 72 2.86 0.89 -5.16
C PRO A 72 1.43 0.30 -5.23
N GLU A 73 1.15 -0.64 -4.33
CA GLU A 73 -0.14 -1.32 -4.19
C GLU A 73 -0.35 -1.79 -2.75
N PHE A 74 -1.62 -2.00 -2.41
CA PHE A 74 -2.05 -2.78 -1.25
C PHE A 74 -2.80 -4.01 -1.76
N GLY A 75 -2.52 -5.17 -1.16
CA GLY A 75 -3.17 -6.42 -1.52
C GLY A 75 -3.52 -7.27 -0.30
N VAL A 76 -4.58 -8.05 -0.43
CA VAL A 76 -4.98 -9.09 0.53
C VAL A 76 -5.32 -10.35 -0.26
N THR A 77 -4.71 -11.47 0.11
CA THR A 77 -4.94 -12.77 -0.54
C THR A 77 -5.70 -13.68 0.41
N GLN A 78 -6.60 -14.52 -0.10
CA GLN A 78 -7.27 -15.54 0.69
C GLN A 78 -7.78 -16.68 -0.19
N HIS A 79 -7.92 -17.88 0.38
CA HIS A 79 -8.61 -18.99 -0.28
C HIS A 79 -10.09 -18.64 -0.54
N GLN A 80 -10.71 -19.27 -1.54
CA GLN A 80 -12.04 -18.92 -2.06
C GLN A 80 -13.17 -18.96 -1.02
N ASN A 81 -13.05 -19.84 -0.02
CA ASN A 81 -13.97 -19.90 1.13
C ASN A 81 -13.96 -18.61 1.97
N GLY A 82 -12.85 -17.88 1.99
CA GLY A 82 -12.71 -16.56 2.62
C GLY A 82 -12.90 -15.37 1.66
N LYS A 83 -13.34 -15.60 0.41
CA LYS A 83 -13.50 -14.53 -0.60
C LYS A 83 -14.43 -13.39 -0.15
N HIS A 84 -15.43 -13.70 0.67
CA HIS A 84 -16.34 -12.69 1.21
C HIS A 84 -15.60 -11.63 2.05
N ILE A 85 -14.55 -12.01 2.78
CA ILE A 85 -13.69 -11.07 3.54
C ILE A 85 -12.96 -10.12 2.59
N LEU A 86 -12.50 -10.62 1.44
CA LEU A 86 -11.85 -9.77 0.43
C LEU A 86 -12.81 -8.74 -0.18
N ALA A 87 -14.09 -9.09 -0.34
CA ALA A 87 -15.12 -8.14 -0.77
C ALA A 87 -15.34 -7.03 0.27
N GLU A 88 -15.12 -7.31 1.55
CA GLU A 88 -15.23 -6.30 2.61
C GLU A 88 -14.15 -5.22 2.53
N PHE A 89 -12.94 -5.54 2.06
CA PHE A 89 -11.94 -4.51 1.75
C PHE A 89 -12.39 -3.60 0.60
N LYS A 90 -13.05 -4.15 -0.41
CA LYS A 90 -13.63 -3.37 -1.50
C LYS A 90 -14.73 -2.43 -0.99
N HIS A 91 -15.58 -2.89 -0.08
CA HIS A 91 -16.59 -2.04 0.56
C HIS A 91 -15.97 -0.98 1.48
N LEU A 92 -14.96 -1.36 2.28
CA LEU A 92 -14.21 -0.46 3.15
C LEU A 92 -13.59 0.72 2.38
N PHE A 93 -13.16 0.47 1.15
CA PHE A 93 -12.53 1.47 0.29
C PHE A 93 -13.47 1.97 -0.82
N ASP A 94 -14.75 2.19 -0.49
CA ASP A 94 -15.75 2.84 -1.36
C ASP A 94 -15.87 2.23 -2.76
N GLY A 95 -15.79 0.90 -2.84
CA GLY A 95 -15.86 0.16 -4.09
C GLY A 95 -14.59 0.21 -4.94
N LYS A 96 -13.50 0.83 -4.47
CA LYS A 96 -12.21 0.87 -5.18
C LYS A 96 -11.51 -0.49 -5.14
N GLY A 97 -10.51 -0.64 -6.01
CA GLY A 97 -9.73 -1.87 -6.12
C GLY A 97 -10.44 -3.00 -6.84
N ASN A 98 -9.72 -4.08 -7.08
CA ASN A 98 -10.15 -5.20 -7.90
C ASN A 98 -10.04 -6.51 -7.13
N LEU A 99 -11.09 -7.32 -7.22
CA LEU A 99 -11.11 -8.68 -6.70
C LEU A 99 -11.00 -9.65 -7.87
N HIS A 100 -9.99 -10.50 -7.87
CA HIS A 100 -9.73 -11.44 -8.97
C HIS A 100 -9.09 -12.73 -8.45
N LEU A 101 -9.15 -13.77 -9.27
CA LEU A 101 -8.44 -15.02 -9.00
C LEU A 101 -6.93 -14.77 -9.18
N LYS A 102 -6.12 -15.24 -8.23
CA LYS A 102 -4.67 -15.09 -8.28
C LYS A 102 -4.14 -15.90 -9.48
N PRO A 103 -3.34 -15.29 -10.37
CA PRO A 103 -2.78 -16.00 -11.52
C PRO A 103 -2.02 -17.26 -11.10
N GLY A 104 -2.30 -18.39 -11.77
CA GLY A 104 -1.69 -19.68 -11.46
C GLY A 104 -2.29 -20.42 -10.26
N SER A 105 -3.40 -19.95 -9.69
CA SER A 105 -4.16 -20.65 -8.65
C SER A 105 -5.59 -20.95 -9.10
N GLN A 106 -6.16 -22.05 -8.62
CA GLN A 106 -7.57 -22.40 -8.86
C GLN A 106 -8.50 -21.84 -7.77
N ASP A 107 -8.01 -21.72 -6.54
CA ASP A 107 -8.85 -21.45 -5.38
C ASP A 107 -8.40 -20.23 -4.56
N VAL A 108 -7.32 -19.54 -4.95
CA VAL A 108 -6.82 -18.37 -4.22
C VAL A 108 -7.28 -17.09 -4.90
N TRP A 109 -7.97 -16.24 -4.16
CA TRP A 109 -8.45 -14.93 -4.58
C TRP A 109 -7.59 -13.81 -3.99
N GLU A 110 -7.56 -12.68 -4.68
CA GLU A 110 -6.81 -11.50 -4.25
C GLU A 110 -7.64 -10.23 -4.47
N TYR A 111 -7.71 -9.41 -3.42
CA TYR A 111 -8.11 -8.02 -3.51
C TYR A 111 -6.85 -7.15 -3.70
N LYS A 112 -6.85 -6.27 -4.70
CA LYS A 112 -5.77 -5.30 -4.95
C LYS A 112 -6.30 -3.89 -5.09
N LEU A 113 -5.67 -2.95 -4.39
CA LEU A 113 -5.86 -1.52 -4.56
C LEU A 113 -4.53 -0.87 -4.96
N SER A 114 -4.54 -0.12 -6.06
CA SER A 114 -3.38 0.60 -6.57
C SER A 114 -3.78 2.00 -7.01
N GLY A 115 -2.77 2.79 -7.38
CA GLY A 115 -2.93 4.20 -7.75
C GLY A 115 -2.66 5.12 -6.56
N LEU A 116 -1.84 6.14 -6.79
CA LEU A 116 -1.31 7.01 -5.73
C LEU A 116 -2.42 7.63 -4.88
N THR A 117 -3.43 8.23 -5.52
CA THR A 117 -4.58 8.84 -4.83
C THR A 117 -5.34 7.82 -3.99
N ASN A 118 -5.67 6.65 -4.55
CA ASN A 118 -6.39 5.62 -3.80
C ASN A 118 -5.61 5.15 -2.57
N LEU A 119 -4.29 5.00 -2.69
CA LEU A 119 -3.45 4.55 -1.58
C LEU A 119 -3.39 5.61 -0.47
N ILE A 120 -3.18 6.88 -0.83
CA ILE A 120 -3.11 7.98 0.14
C ILE A 120 -4.47 8.20 0.82
N ASP A 121 -5.57 8.19 0.06
CA ASP A 121 -6.87 8.58 0.58
C ASP A 121 -7.57 7.46 1.36
N HIS A 122 -7.26 6.19 1.05
CA HIS A 122 -7.93 5.04 1.66
C HIS A 122 -7.00 4.15 2.49
N VAL A 123 -5.90 3.67 1.90
CA VAL A 123 -5.02 2.68 2.55
C VAL A 123 -4.25 3.30 3.71
N VAL A 124 -3.65 4.47 3.50
CA VAL A 124 -2.85 5.15 4.53
C VAL A 124 -3.64 5.42 5.81
N PRO A 125 -4.82 6.08 5.79
CA PRO A 125 -5.59 6.33 7.02
C PRO A 125 -6.09 5.03 7.67
N PHE A 126 -6.45 4.02 6.88
CA PHE A 126 -6.84 2.72 7.41
C PHE A 126 -5.68 2.04 8.15
N TYR A 127 -4.49 1.99 7.54
CA TYR A 127 -3.31 1.41 8.15
C TYR A 127 -2.92 2.13 9.44
N LEU A 128 -2.84 3.47 9.41
CA LEU A 128 -2.41 4.26 10.56
C LEU A 128 -3.34 4.10 11.77
N LYS A 129 -4.65 3.92 11.55
CA LYS A 129 -5.62 3.77 12.64
C LYS A 129 -5.84 2.32 13.09
N TYR A 130 -5.93 1.38 12.15
CA TYR A 130 -6.42 0.02 12.45
C TYR A 130 -5.38 -1.09 12.33
N VAL A 131 -4.22 -0.84 11.71
CA VAL A 131 -3.16 -1.84 11.50
C VAL A 131 -1.94 -1.50 12.35
N ILE A 132 -1.30 -0.37 12.06
CA ILE A 132 0.00 0.04 12.61
C ILE A 132 0.10 0.04 14.14
N PRO A 133 -0.93 0.48 14.91
CA PRO A 133 -0.86 0.46 16.36
C PRO A 133 -0.66 -0.94 16.98
N PHE A 134 -0.95 -2.00 16.22
CA PHE A 134 -0.86 -3.40 16.66
C PHE A 134 0.05 -4.26 15.77
N SER A 135 0.80 -3.63 14.87
CA SER A 135 1.49 -4.30 13.77
C SER A 135 2.98 -4.54 14.05
N GLY A 136 3.48 -5.69 13.60
CA GLY A 136 4.92 -5.93 13.45
C GLY A 136 5.52 -5.27 12.20
N LYS A 137 4.68 -4.74 11.30
CA LYS A 137 5.02 -4.27 9.95
C LYS A 137 5.31 -2.76 9.86
N VAL A 138 5.65 -2.13 10.98
CA VAL A 138 5.86 -0.66 11.07
C VAL A 138 6.95 -0.20 10.10
N LYS A 139 8.07 -0.92 10.02
CA LYS A 139 9.18 -0.56 9.11
C LYS A 139 8.77 -0.63 7.64
N GLU A 140 8.11 -1.72 7.25
CA GLU A 140 7.62 -1.92 5.88
C GLU A 140 6.65 -0.81 5.49
N PHE A 141 5.73 -0.46 6.38
CA PHE A 141 4.78 0.62 6.13
C PHE A 141 5.43 2.00 6.05
N ASN A 142 6.43 2.29 6.89
CA ASN A 142 7.17 3.56 6.80
C ASN A 142 7.92 3.71 5.47
N ILE A 143 8.58 2.65 4.98
CA ILE A 143 9.21 2.67 3.66
C ILE A 143 8.16 2.85 2.56
N PHE A 144 7.00 2.22 2.69
CA PHE A 144 5.89 2.39 1.77
C PHE A 144 5.38 3.84 1.75
N LEU A 145 5.21 4.49 2.91
CA LEU A 145 4.83 5.91 3.01
C LEU A 145 5.86 6.83 2.33
N GLU A 146 7.16 6.59 2.53
CA GLU A 146 8.22 7.33 1.86
C GLU A 146 8.13 7.20 0.33
N ILE A 147 7.86 5.99 -0.18
CA ILE A 147 7.65 5.76 -1.63
C ILE A 147 6.45 6.58 -2.13
N LEU A 148 5.33 6.60 -1.40
CA LEU A 148 4.15 7.37 -1.77
C LEU A 148 4.45 8.88 -1.78
N GLU A 149 5.14 9.38 -0.76
CA GLU A 149 5.46 10.80 -0.64
C GLU A 149 6.39 11.26 -1.78
N ARG A 150 7.44 10.51 -2.09
CA ARG A 150 8.32 10.80 -3.24
C ARG A 150 7.58 10.77 -4.56
N LYS A 151 6.63 9.84 -4.71
CA LYS A 151 5.77 9.79 -5.89
C LYS A 151 4.86 11.01 -5.97
N GLN A 152 4.31 11.46 -4.84
CA GLN A 152 3.48 12.68 -4.75
C GLN A 152 4.29 13.95 -5.06
N ARG A 153 5.54 14.03 -4.60
CA ARG A 153 6.53 15.07 -4.93
C ARG A 153 7.05 15.00 -6.38
N LYS A 154 6.64 13.98 -7.15
CA LYS A 154 7.06 13.73 -8.54
C LYS A 154 8.57 13.53 -8.71
N GLU A 155 9.27 13.06 -7.68
CA GLU A 155 10.73 12.85 -7.74
C GLU A 155 11.14 11.82 -8.80
N HIS A 156 10.29 10.81 -9.03
CA HIS A 156 10.45 9.84 -10.12
C HIS A 156 10.50 10.42 -11.54
N PHE A 157 10.29 11.73 -11.72
CA PHE A 157 10.47 12.41 -13.01
C PHE A 157 11.93 12.78 -13.28
N THR A 158 12.81 12.69 -12.29
CA THR A 158 14.27 12.77 -12.47
C THR A 158 14.88 11.38 -12.37
N GLN A 159 16.03 11.20 -13.01
CA GLN A 159 16.73 9.93 -13.01
C GLN A 159 17.19 9.57 -11.59
N GLU A 160 17.76 10.53 -10.87
CA GLU A 160 18.25 10.39 -9.51
C GLU A 160 17.11 10.10 -8.53
N GLY A 161 15.98 10.82 -8.66
CA GLY A 161 14.81 10.59 -7.83
C GLY A 161 14.20 9.21 -8.03
N LEU A 162 14.16 8.72 -9.27
CA LEU A 162 13.72 7.34 -9.56
C LEU A 162 14.70 6.30 -9.00
N ILE A 163 16.01 6.53 -9.08
CA ILE A 163 17.04 5.64 -8.50
C ILE A 163 16.82 5.48 -7.00
N GLU A 164 16.66 6.58 -6.26
CA GLU A 164 16.43 6.54 -4.82
C GLU A 164 15.11 5.84 -4.47
N MET A 165 14.05 6.08 -5.25
CA MET A 165 12.79 5.36 -5.09
C MET A 165 12.93 3.85 -5.34
N VAL A 166 13.70 3.43 -6.34
CA VAL A 166 13.94 2.00 -6.59
C VAL A 166 14.70 1.36 -5.43
N LYS A 167 15.71 2.03 -4.87
CA LYS A 167 16.42 1.51 -3.68
C LYS A 167 15.46 1.25 -2.53
N LEU A 168 14.56 2.19 -2.24
CA LEU A 168 13.50 2.01 -1.22
C LEU A 168 12.61 0.81 -1.52
N VAL A 169 12.26 0.57 -2.80
CA VAL A 169 11.44 -0.58 -3.22
C VAL A 169 12.16 -1.92 -3.00
N TYR A 170 13.49 -1.94 -3.11
CA TYR A 170 14.29 -3.13 -2.81
C TYR A 170 14.44 -3.33 -1.29
N THR A 171 14.64 -2.26 -0.51
CA THR A 171 14.62 -2.33 0.96
C THR A 171 13.27 -2.79 1.50
N LEU A 172 12.15 -2.29 0.96
CA LEU A 172 10.79 -2.74 1.32
C LEU A 172 10.61 -4.25 1.12
N ASN A 173 11.28 -4.80 0.10
CA ASN A 173 11.22 -6.21 -0.20
C ASN A 173 12.07 -7.07 0.73
N GLU A 174 13.22 -6.58 1.17
CA GLU A 174 14.09 -7.29 2.12
C GLU A 174 13.41 -7.47 3.47
N GLU A 175 12.63 -6.47 3.90
CA GLU A 175 11.80 -6.56 5.09
C GLU A 175 10.62 -7.53 4.89
N GLY A 176 10.11 -7.67 3.66
CA GLY A 176 9.00 -8.54 3.31
C GLY A 176 9.42 -9.99 3.02
N LYS A 177 9.02 -10.93 3.89
CA LYS A 177 9.34 -12.36 3.72
C LYS A 177 8.85 -12.93 2.37
N GLY A 178 9.73 -13.68 1.68
CA GLY A 178 9.36 -14.51 0.52
C GLY A 178 9.18 -13.79 -0.82
N LYS A 179 9.57 -12.51 -0.94
CA LYS A 179 9.44 -11.75 -2.20
C LYS A 179 10.73 -11.84 -3.04
N THR A 180 10.74 -12.67 -4.07
CA THR A 180 11.82 -12.67 -5.07
C THR A 180 11.56 -11.62 -6.16
N ARG A 181 12.62 -10.95 -6.62
CA ARG A 181 12.57 -10.04 -7.76
C ARG A 181 13.12 -10.75 -8.99
N LYS A 182 12.50 -10.49 -10.15
CA LYS A 182 12.99 -10.99 -11.45
C LYS A 182 14.37 -10.41 -11.82
N ARG A 183 14.65 -9.17 -11.40
CA ARG A 183 15.86 -8.42 -11.73
C ARG A 183 16.57 -7.98 -10.47
N THR A 184 17.90 -7.96 -10.49
CA THR A 184 18.68 -7.41 -9.36
C THR A 184 18.55 -5.90 -9.30
N LEU A 185 18.94 -5.30 -8.17
CA LEU A 185 18.96 -3.84 -8.04
C LEU A 185 19.89 -3.23 -9.09
N GLU A 186 21.07 -3.82 -9.28
CA GLU A 186 22.10 -3.36 -10.21
C GLU A 186 21.59 -3.33 -11.65
N GLU A 187 20.87 -4.38 -12.08
CA GLU A 187 20.26 -4.42 -13.42
C GLU A 187 19.24 -3.30 -13.60
N VAL A 188 18.35 -3.08 -12.62
CA VAL A 188 17.35 -2.00 -12.69
C VAL A 188 18.01 -0.63 -12.71
N LEU A 189 19.05 -0.41 -11.92
CA LEU A 189 19.80 0.84 -11.92
C LEU A 189 20.54 1.08 -13.25
N ALA A 190 21.04 0.02 -13.90
CA ALA A 190 21.62 0.13 -15.23
C ALA A 190 20.57 0.56 -16.27
N ILE A 191 19.36 -0.04 -16.24
CA ILE A 191 18.25 0.36 -17.12
C ILE A 191 17.89 1.84 -16.95
N ILE A 192 17.85 2.33 -15.70
CA ILE A 192 17.48 3.73 -15.42
C ILE A 192 18.53 4.70 -15.98
N ARG A 193 19.81 4.32 -15.91
CA ARG A 193 20.93 5.17 -16.37
C ARG A 193 21.05 5.21 -17.89
N ASP A 194 20.74 4.10 -18.56
CA ASP A 194 20.82 3.98 -20.01
C ASP A 194 19.76 3.01 -20.54
N LYS A 195 18.52 3.51 -20.66
CA LYS A 195 17.40 2.69 -21.12
C LYS A 195 17.59 2.26 -22.57
N ASP A 196 18.15 3.15 -23.40
CA ASP A 196 18.22 2.95 -24.84
C ASP A 196 19.22 1.83 -25.14
N ALA A 197 20.37 1.79 -24.45
CA ALA A 197 21.30 0.67 -24.54
C ALA A 197 20.68 -0.65 -24.06
N TYR A 198 19.87 -0.64 -22.98
CA TYR A 198 19.22 -1.85 -22.50
C TYR A 198 18.23 -2.43 -23.52
N PHE A 199 17.35 -1.60 -24.09
CA PHE A 199 16.34 -2.05 -25.05
C PHE A 199 16.87 -2.28 -26.47
N ALA A 200 18.04 -1.73 -26.82
CA ALA A 200 18.71 -2.02 -28.09
C ALA A 200 19.36 -3.41 -28.13
N ASN A 201 19.62 -4.03 -26.98
CA ASN A 201 20.20 -5.37 -26.90
C ASN A 201 19.13 -6.45 -27.14
N PRO A 202 19.24 -7.26 -28.21
CA PRO A 202 18.24 -8.27 -28.55
C PRO A 202 18.16 -9.44 -27.55
N ASN A 203 19.10 -9.53 -26.61
CA ASN A 203 19.12 -10.59 -25.59
C ASN A 203 18.45 -10.19 -24.26
N ASN A 204 17.93 -8.95 -24.14
CA ASN A 204 17.32 -8.40 -22.91
C ASN A 204 15.79 -8.46 -22.89
#